data_AF-U2CDS0-F1
#
_entry.id   AF-U2CDS0-F1
#
_cell.length_a   1.000
_cell.length_b   1.000
_cell.length_c   1.000
_cell.angle_alpha   90.00
_cell.angle_beta   90.00
_cell.angle_gamma   90.00
#
_symmetry.space_group_name_H-M   'P 1'
#
loop_
_entity.id
_entity.type
_entity.pdbx_description
1 polymer ?
#
loop_
_entity_poly.entity_id
_entity_poly.type
_entity_poly.pdbx_seq_one_letter_code
_entity_poly.pdbx_strand_id
1 'polypeptide(L)'
;MGIEKRRSTLSVLFYIKRQKLLKNGEAPVCMRITVDKRKAEIVIKRSVPVELWNQSKECSKGKDRSSQELNHYINSVRARVLQIHRELEIDNKVVTADIIRDRYYGRDKVQYTLLEVYADHNKKCRALIGKEYTESTVTKFETSINRLREFIRFRYHKDDFFLNELDGQFIRDFEYWLKTSIGCRNNSA
;
A
#
# COMPACT_ATOMS: atom_id res chain seq x y z
N MET A 1 3.52 -32.57 -10.14
CA MET A 1 4.06 -32.06 -8.87
C MET A 1 3.03 -31.13 -8.25
N GLY A 2 2.33 -31.58 -7.21
CA GLY A 2 1.35 -30.74 -6.51
C GLY A 2 2.07 -29.63 -5.74
N ILE A 3 1.65 -28.38 -5.93
CA ILE A 3 2.11 -27.28 -5.09
C ILE A 3 1.45 -27.48 -3.72
N GLU A 4 2.22 -27.99 -2.77
CA GLU A 4 1.79 -28.13 -1.39
C GLU A 4 1.47 -26.73 -0.84
N LYS A 5 0.20 -26.45 -0.59
CA LYS A 5 -0.27 -25.16 -0.07
C LYS A 5 0.18 -25.04 1.39
N ARG A 6 1.39 -24.51 1.62
CA ARG A 6 1.92 -24.24 2.95
C ARG A 6 0.96 -23.28 3.66
N ARG A 7 0.25 -23.76 4.69
CA ARG A 7 -0.54 -22.89 5.57
C ARG A 7 0.42 -21.97 6.32
N SER A 8 0.44 -20.70 5.95
CA SER A 8 1.12 -19.63 6.69
C SER A 8 0.56 -19.61 8.11
N THR A 9 1.44 -19.62 9.11
CA THR A 9 1.04 -19.56 10.51
C THR A 9 0.88 -18.10 10.94
N LEU A 10 -0.36 -17.61 11.07
CA LEU A 10 -0.66 -16.26 11.54
C LEU A 10 -1.02 -16.26 13.04
N SER A 11 -0.43 -15.34 13.81
CA SER A 11 -0.86 -14.99 15.16
C SER A 11 -0.92 -13.47 15.34
N VAL A 12 -1.94 -13.00 16.05
CA VAL A 12 -2.14 -11.58 16.39
C VAL A 12 -2.32 -11.45 17.90
N LEU A 13 -1.37 -10.81 18.56
CA LEU A 13 -1.32 -10.63 20.02
C LEU A 13 -1.41 -9.14 20.35
N PHE A 14 -2.21 -8.76 21.35
CA PHE A 14 -2.18 -7.42 21.93
C PHE A 14 -1.52 -7.40 23.31
N TYR A 15 -0.77 -6.36 23.60
CA TYR A 15 -0.09 -6.15 24.88
C TYR A 15 0.16 -4.67 25.13
N ILE A 16 0.51 -4.28 26.36
CA ILE A 16 0.83 -2.89 26.70
C ILE A 16 2.32 -2.67 26.96
N LYS A 17 2.84 -1.51 26.57
CA LYS A 17 4.23 -1.12 26.86
C LYS A 17 4.33 -0.47 28.25
N ARG A 18 4.39 -1.30 29.30
CA ARG A 18 4.48 -0.86 30.71
C ARG A 18 5.67 0.05 31.01
N GLN A 19 6.77 -0.09 30.27
CA GLN A 19 8.01 0.69 30.46
C GLN A 19 8.02 2.03 29.70
N LYS A 20 7.00 2.32 28.87
CA LYS A 20 6.92 3.53 28.05
C LYS A 20 5.55 4.18 28.22
N LEU A 21 5.29 4.65 29.43
CA LEU A 21 4.04 5.34 29.75
C LEU A 21 3.95 6.67 29.00
N LEU A 22 2.73 7.05 28.68
CA LEU A 22 2.40 8.37 28.14
C LEU A 22 2.43 9.43 29.24
N LYS A 23 2.38 10.70 28.85
CA LYS A 23 2.36 11.84 29.80
C LYS A 23 1.19 11.78 30.79
N ASN A 24 0.08 11.13 30.42
CA ASN A 24 -1.08 10.93 31.29
C ASN A 24 -0.97 9.69 32.20
N GLY A 25 0.19 9.00 32.21
CA GLY A 25 0.43 7.81 33.04
C GLY A 25 -0.07 6.49 32.44
N GLU A 26 -0.79 6.51 31.32
CA GLU A 26 -1.30 5.29 30.69
C GLU A 26 -0.23 4.58 29.85
N ALA A 27 -0.38 3.25 29.71
CA ALA A 27 0.48 2.46 28.85
C ALA A 27 -0.09 2.39 27.42
N PRO A 28 0.72 2.64 26.39
CA PRO A 28 0.31 2.43 25.00
C PRO A 28 0.00 0.95 24.72
N VAL A 29 -1.09 0.72 23.99
CA VAL A 29 -1.47 -0.62 23.54
C VAL A 29 -0.74 -0.92 22.22
N CYS A 30 -0.16 -2.10 22.13
CA CYS A 30 0.58 -2.59 20.99
C CYS A 30 -0.05 -3.87 20.45
N MET A 31 0.04 -4.06 19.15
CA MET A 31 -0.30 -5.27 18.42
C MET A 31 0.98 -5.88 17.87
N ARG A 32 1.14 -7.19 18.02
CA ARG A 32 2.20 -7.98 17.40
C ARG A 32 1.58 -8.96 16.41
N ILE A 33 2.00 -8.83 15.16
CA ILE A 33 1.67 -9.77 14.09
C ILE A 33 2.83 -10.74 13.97
N THR A 34 2.56 -12.04 14.00
CA THR A 34 3.56 -13.08 13.76
C THR A 34 3.12 -13.90 12.55
N VAL A 35 4.01 -14.02 11.56
CA VAL A 35 3.85 -14.90 10.39
C VAL A 35 5.11 -15.74 10.27
N ASP A 36 4.97 -17.06 10.32
CA ASP A 36 6.09 -18.01 10.17
C ASP A 36 7.31 -17.63 11.01
N LYS A 37 7.06 -17.39 12.31
CA LYS A 37 8.02 -16.98 13.35
C LYS A 37 8.62 -15.57 13.18
N ARG A 38 8.37 -14.87 12.07
CA ARG A 38 8.75 -13.46 11.88
C ARG A 38 7.69 -12.54 12.44
N LYS A 39 8.12 -11.42 13.06
CA LYS A 39 7.25 -10.54 13.86
C LYS A 39 7.29 -9.12 13.34
N ALA A 40 6.13 -8.47 13.31
CA ALA A 40 5.99 -7.03 13.14
C ALA A 40 5.17 -6.47 14.30
N GLU A 41 5.61 -5.33 14.85
CA GLU A 41 4.93 -4.67 15.97
C GLU A 41 4.35 -3.31 15.56
N ILE A 42 3.15 -3.02 16.03
CA ILE A 42 2.40 -1.80 15.77
C ILE A 42 1.92 -1.24 17.11
N VAL A 43 2.15 0.05 17.36
CA VAL A 43 1.42 0.75 18.42
C VAL A 43 0.04 1.13 17.86
N ILE A 44 -1.02 0.57 18.42
CA ILE A 44 -2.38 0.99 18.07
C ILE A 44 -2.64 2.27 18.85
N LYS A 45 -3.12 3.35 18.21
CA LYS A 45 -3.17 4.73 18.77
C LYS A 45 -4.18 4.88 19.93
N ARG A 46 -4.02 4.08 20.97
CA ARG A 46 -4.83 3.92 22.17
C ARG A 46 -3.91 3.52 23.32
N SER A 47 -4.34 3.86 24.52
CA SER A 47 -3.65 3.58 25.77
C SER A 47 -4.65 3.14 26.82
N VAL A 48 -4.14 2.57 27.90
CA VAL A 48 -4.94 2.09 29.02
C VAL A 48 -4.13 2.20 30.31
N PRO A 49 -4.77 2.49 31.45
CA PRO A 49 -4.11 2.36 32.74
C PRO A 49 -3.57 0.94 32.95
N VAL A 50 -2.35 0.85 33.49
CA VAL A 50 -1.57 -0.39 33.55
C VAL A 50 -2.28 -1.50 34.32
N GLU A 51 -2.96 -1.10 35.39
CA GLU A 51 -3.73 -1.93 36.29
C GLU A 51 -5.03 -2.43 35.67
N LEU A 52 -5.59 -1.72 34.69
CA LEU A 52 -6.82 -2.12 34.00
C LEU A 52 -6.55 -3.11 32.85
N TRP A 53 -5.31 -3.29 32.40
CA TRP A 53 -5.01 -4.26 31.35
C TRP A 53 -5.01 -5.72 31.83
N ASN A 54 -5.74 -6.57 31.14
CA ASN A 54 -5.69 -8.02 31.28
C ASN A 54 -4.91 -8.63 30.10
N GLN A 55 -3.69 -9.10 30.37
CA GLN A 55 -2.83 -9.67 29.32
C GLN A 55 -3.34 -11.00 28.77
N SER A 56 -3.96 -11.84 29.62
CA SER A 56 -4.48 -13.14 29.18
C SER A 56 -5.69 -13.00 28.26
N LYS A 57 -6.51 -11.96 28.46
CA LYS A 57 -7.67 -11.66 27.62
C LYS A 57 -7.38 -10.61 26.54
N GLU A 58 -6.18 -10.03 26.56
CA GLU A 58 -5.73 -8.98 25.63
C GLU A 58 -6.69 -7.78 25.56
N CYS A 59 -7.22 -7.36 26.71
CA CYS A 59 -8.26 -6.33 26.80
C CYS A 59 -8.20 -5.54 28.12
N SER A 60 -8.93 -4.42 28.19
CA SER A 60 -9.21 -3.74 29.45
C SER A 60 -10.23 -4.54 30.27
N LYS A 61 -9.97 -4.67 31.58
CA LYS A 61 -10.89 -5.23 32.58
C LYS A 61 -11.86 -4.19 33.17
N GLY A 62 -11.70 -2.91 32.80
CA GLY A 62 -12.60 -1.85 33.25
C GLY A 62 -14.01 -2.02 32.68
N LYS A 63 -15.00 -1.49 33.39
CA LYS A 63 -16.43 -1.59 33.04
C LYS A 63 -16.99 -0.28 32.48
N ASP A 64 -16.23 0.81 32.59
CA ASP A 64 -16.60 2.12 32.09
C ASP A 64 -16.64 2.14 30.56
N ARG A 65 -17.26 3.19 30.02
CA ARG A 65 -17.43 3.36 28.58
C ARG A 65 -16.10 3.36 27.82
N SER A 66 -15.06 4.00 28.35
CA SER A 66 -13.75 4.07 27.69
C SER A 66 -13.11 2.69 27.56
N SER A 67 -13.19 1.88 28.62
CA SER A 67 -12.72 0.48 28.60
C SER A 67 -13.46 -0.38 27.56
N GLN A 68 -14.78 -0.21 27.45
CA GLN A 68 -15.57 -0.93 26.45
C GLN A 68 -15.21 -0.49 25.02
N GLU A 69 -15.09 0.82 24.78
CA GLU A 69 -14.67 1.38 23.49
C GLU A 69 -13.28 0.90 23.08
N LEU A 70 -12.32 0.84 24.02
CA LEU A 70 -11.00 0.27 23.77
C LEU A 70 -11.08 -1.21 23.35
N ASN A 71 -11.88 -2.01 24.05
CA ASN A 71 -12.05 -3.43 23.75
C ASN A 71 -12.68 -3.65 22.38
N HIS A 72 -13.70 -2.87 22.01
CA HIS A 72 -14.28 -2.88 20.67
C HIS A 72 -13.26 -2.49 19.60
N TYR A 73 -12.42 -1.47 19.88
CA TYR A 73 -11.37 -1.06 18.96
C TYR A 73 -10.29 -2.13 18.77
N ILE A 74 -9.86 -2.81 19.83
CA ILE A 74 -8.92 -3.93 19.73
C ILE A 74 -9.49 -5.04 18.84
N ASN A 75 -10.77 -5.36 19.02
CA ASN A 75 -11.45 -6.38 18.20
C ASN A 75 -11.55 -5.96 16.72
N SER A 76 -11.86 -4.70 16.42
CA SER A 76 -11.92 -4.21 15.04
C SER A 76 -10.54 -4.21 14.38
N VAL A 77 -9.49 -3.84 15.12
CA VAL A 77 -8.10 -3.94 14.64
C VAL A 77 -7.71 -5.38 14.36
N ARG A 78 -8.04 -6.33 15.25
CA ARG A 78 -7.80 -7.76 15.04
C ARG A 78 -8.52 -8.25 13.78
N ALA A 79 -9.80 -7.92 13.62
CA ALA A 79 -10.58 -8.29 12.45
C ALA A 79 -9.97 -7.75 11.15
N ARG A 80 -9.50 -6.50 11.14
CA ARG A 80 -8.83 -5.88 9.99
C ARG A 80 -7.55 -6.62 9.60
N VAL A 81 -6.71 -7.02 10.56
CA VAL A 81 -5.49 -7.78 10.28
C VAL A 81 -5.81 -9.15 9.68
N LEU A 82 -6.80 -9.85 10.24
CA LEU A 82 -7.25 -11.14 9.71
C LEU A 82 -7.83 -10.99 8.29
N GLN A 83 -8.52 -9.89 8.01
CA GLN A 83 -9.04 -9.58 6.68
C GLN A 83 -7.91 -9.37 5.67
N ILE A 84 -6.90 -8.57 6.01
CA ILE A 84 -5.70 -8.34 5.18
C ILE A 84 -5.00 -9.67 4.85
N HIS A 85 -4.86 -10.57 5.84
CA HIS A 85 -4.28 -11.89 5.62
C HIS A 85 -5.10 -12.71 4.61
N ARG A 86 -6.43 -12.77 4.78
CA ARG A 86 -7.31 -13.49 3.86
C ARG A 86 -7.22 -12.95 2.44
N GLU A 87 -7.19 -11.63 2.26
CA GLU A 87 -7.03 -11.01 0.94
C GLU A 87 -5.71 -11.41 0.27
N LEU A 88 -4.60 -11.41 1.04
CA LEU A 88 -3.31 -11.87 0.52
C LEU A 88 -3.34 -13.35 0.10
N GLU A 89 -3.99 -14.21 0.89
CA GLU A 89 -4.15 -15.63 0.56
C GLU A 89 -5.02 -15.86 -0.69
N ILE A 90 -6.14 -15.12 -0.81
CA ILE A 90 -7.05 -15.20 -1.97
C ILE A 90 -6.34 -14.74 -3.24
N ASP A 91 -5.58 -13.64 -3.15
CA ASP A 91 -4.80 -13.08 -4.26
C ASP A 91 -3.55 -13.93 -4.61
N ASN A 92 -3.29 -15.03 -3.89
CA ASN A 92 -2.05 -15.83 -3.97
C ASN A 92 -0.76 -14.98 -3.83
N LYS A 93 -0.81 -13.93 -3.00
CA LYS A 93 0.33 -13.07 -2.70
C LYS A 93 1.15 -13.65 -1.56
N VAL A 94 2.44 -13.28 -1.52
CA VAL A 94 3.32 -13.64 -0.40
C VAL A 94 2.79 -13.02 0.90
N VAL A 95 2.65 -13.84 1.93
CA VAL A 95 2.19 -13.42 3.25
C VAL A 95 3.39 -13.29 4.18
N THR A 96 3.65 -12.08 4.70
CA THR A 96 4.64 -11.83 5.76
C THR A 96 4.08 -10.85 6.79
N ALA A 97 4.66 -10.84 7.99
CA ALA A 97 4.24 -9.91 9.04
C ALA A 97 4.44 -8.44 8.62
N ASP A 98 5.49 -8.14 7.87
CA ASP A 98 5.77 -6.80 7.34
C ASP A 98 4.74 -6.38 6.27
N ILE A 99 4.40 -7.26 5.33
CA ILE A 99 3.38 -6.96 4.30
C ILE A 99 2.01 -6.68 4.95
N ILE A 100 1.63 -7.48 5.95
CA ILE A 100 0.38 -7.25 6.69
C ILE A 100 0.43 -5.93 7.46
N ARG A 101 1.56 -5.61 8.11
CA ARG A 101 1.78 -4.33 8.79
C ARG A 101 1.65 -3.16 7.81
N ASP A 102 2.27 -3.27 6.64
CA ASP A 102 2.29 -2.21 5.65
C ASP A 102 0.89 -2.02 5.05
N ARG A 103 0.16 -3.09 4.75
CA ARG A 103 -1.28 -3.03 4.40
C ARG A 103 -2.14 -2.40 5.48
N TYR A 104 -1.89 -2.75 6.74
CA TYR A 104 -2.61 -2.18 7.86
C TYR A 104 -2.42 -0.65 7.94
N TYR A 105 -1.21 -0.16 7.66
CA TYR A 105 -0.91 1.27 7.56
C TYR A 105 -1.29 1.90 6.21
N GLY A 106 -1.76 1.13 5.22
CA GLY A 106 -2.02 1.61 3.86
C GLY A 106 -0.76 1.93 3.06
N ARG A 107 0.39 1.34 3.43
CA ARG A 107 1.72 1.52 2.84
C ARG A 107 2.13 0.41 1.87
N ASP A 108 1.28 -0.60 1.66
CA ASP A 108 1.56 -1.72 0.75
C ASP A 108 1.47 -1.34 -0.73
N LYS A 109 0.88 -0.18 -1.02
CA LYS A 109 0.98 0.43 -2.32
C LYS A 109 2.34 1.09 -2.40
N VAL A 110 3.33 0.39 -2.98
CA VAL A 110 4.41 1.10 -3.68
C VAL A 110 3.71 1.90 -4.76
N GLN A 111 3.48 3.18 -4.49
CA GLN A 111 2.84 4.07 -5.44
C GLN A 111 3.94 4.54 -6.38
N TYR A 112 4.15 3.78 -7.45
CA TYR A 112 4.87 4.31 -8.59
C TYR A 112 4.01 5.41 -9.21
N THR A 113 4.68 6.48 -9.58
CA THR A 113 4.09 7.48 -10.45
C THR A 113 4.06 7.01 -11.89
N LEU A 114 3.20 7.62 -12.69
CA LEU A 114 3.03 7.31 -14.09
C LEU A 114 4.34 7.54 -14.85
N LEU A 115 5.04 8.67 -14.61
CA LEU A 115 6.30 8.93 -15.31
C LEU A 115 7.45 8.07 -14.81
N GLU A 116 7.48 7.64 -13.54
CA GLU A 116 8.48 6.67 -13.05
C GLU A 116 8.38 5.33 -13.79
N VAL A 117 7.17 4.81 -13.99
CA VAL A 117 6.94 3.55 -14.72
C VAL A 117 7.40 3.68 -16.17
N TYR A 118 7.06 4.80 -16.83
CA TYR A 118 7.51 5.05 -18.20
C TYR A 118 9.03 5.28 -18.30
N ALA A 119 9.67 5.91 -17.30
CA ALA A 119 11.11 6.10 -17.29
C ALA A 119 11.87 4.77 -17.20
N ASP A 120 11.40 3.85 -16.35
CA ASP A 120 11.94 2.49 -16.26
C ASP A 120 11.73 1.71 -17.57
N HIS A 121 10.54 1.83 -18.18
CA HIS A 121 10.26 1.24 -19.49
C HIS A 121 11.23 1.74 -20.57
N ASN A 122 11.39 3.05 -20.72
CA ASN A 122 12.28 3.63 -21.74
C ASN A 122 13.74 3.23 -21.50
N LYS A 123 14.18 3.15 -20.23
CA LYS A 123 15.51 2.67 -19.88
C LYS A 123 15.74 1.23 -20.36
N LYS A 124 14.75 0.35 -20.17
CA LYS A 124 14.79 -1.04 -20.65
C LYS A 124 14.78 -1.12 -22.17
N CYS A 125 13.93 -0.34 -22.84
CA CYS A 125 13.88 -0.30 -24.30
C CYS A 125 15.19 0.17 -24.92
N ARG A 126 15.83 1.21 -24.36
CA ARG A 126 17.18 1.65 -24.79
C ARG A 126 18.22 0.54 -24.67
N ALA A 127 18.21 -0.22 -23.57
CA ALA A 127 19.14 -1.33 -23.37
C ALA A 127 18.95 -2.49 -24.36
N LEU A 128 17.82 -2.52 -25.08
CA LEU A 128 17.45 -3.52 -26.07
C LEU A 128 17.59 -3.02 -27.52
N ILE A 129 18.17 -1.83 -27.73
CA ILE A 129 18.47 -1.32 -29.07
C ILE A 129 19.47 -2.26 -29.77
N GLY A 130 19.18 -2.58 -31.03
CA GLY A 130 19.97 -3.53 -31.82
C GLY A 130 19.70 -5.01 -31.51
N LYS A 131 18.77 -5.30 -30.59
CA LYS A 131 18.27 -6.65 -30.32
C LYS A 131 16.79 -6.76 -30.66
N GLU A 132 15.98 -5.97 -29.98
CA GLU A 132 14.51 -6.00 -30.11
C GLU A 132 13.94 -4.67 -30.60
N TYR A 133 14.63 -3.55 -30.35
CA TYR A 133 14.17 -2.23 -30.74
C TYR A 133 15.15 -1.52 -31.66
N THR A 134 14.59 -0.64 -32.51
CA THR A 134 15.35 0.36 -33.25
C THR A 134 15.40 1.66 -32.46
N GLU A 135 16.42 2.48 -32.73
CA GLU A 135 16.53 3.85 -32.18
C GLU A 135 15.26 4.68 -32.44
N SER A 136 14.71 4.56 -33.66
CA SER A 136 13.47 5.23 -34.05
C SER A 136 12.27 4.83 -33.19
N THR A 137 12.20 3.56 -32.78
CA THR A 137 11.10 3.06 -31.94
C THR A 137 11.21 3.61 -30.52
N VAL A 138 12.41 3.61 -29.96
CA VAL A 138 12.64 4.15 -28.61
C VAL A 138 12.41 5.66 -28.57
N THR A 139 12.81 6.39 -29.62
CA THR A 139 12.54 7.83 -29.77
C THR A 139 11.04 8.15 -29.74
N LYS A 140 10.19 7.28 -30.31
CA LYS A 140 8.74 7.44 -30.23
C LYS A 140 8.22 7.28 -28.80
N PHE A 141 8.71 6.29 -28.04
CA PHE A 141 8.36 6.13 -26.63
C PHE A 141 8.76 7.35 -25.79
N GLU A 142 9.91 7.95 -26.08
CA GLU A 142 10.35 9.21 -25.46
C GLU A 142 9.49 10.41 -25.84
N THR A 143 9.04 10.46 -27.08
CA THR A 143 8.12 11.50 -27.54
C THR A 143 6.77 11.37 -26.83
N SER A 144 6.25 10.15 -26.71
CA SER A 144 4.98 9.86 -26.06
C SER A 144 4.96 10.25 -24.58
N ILE A 145 6.01 9.91 -23.81
CA ILE A 145 6.11 10.31 -22.39
C ILE A 145 6.21 11.83 -22.23
N ASN A 146 6.90 12.54 -23.14
CA ASN A 146 6.97 13.99 -23.09
C ASN A 146 5.59 14.63 -23.34
N ARG A 147 4.80 14.09 -24.28
CA ARG A 147 3.41 14.53 -24.50
C ARG A 147 2.52 14.27 -23.29
N LEU A 148 2.70 13.12 -22.64
CA LEU A 148 1.99 12.80 -21.41
C LEU A 148 2.33 13.80 -20.29
N ARG A 149 3.60 14.15 -20.11
CA ARG A 149 4.04 15.17 -19.14
C ARG A 149 3.47 16.55 -19.45
N GLU A 150 3.47 16.96 -20.71
CA GLU A 150 2.87 18.22 -21.15
C GLU A 150 1.36 18.27 -20.84
N PHE A 151 0.63 17.20 -21.17
CA PHE A 151 -0.79 17.09 -20.86
C PHE A 151 -1.07 17.20 -19.36
N ILE A 152 -0.32 16.46 -18.53
CA ILE A 152 -0.48 16.48 -17.07
C ILE A 152 -0.32 17.91 -16.53
N ARG A 153 0.69 18.64 -17.00
CA ARG A 153 0.92 20.04 -16.62
C ARG A 153 -0.16 20.99 -17.14
N PHE A 154 -0.61 20.80 -18.37
CA PHE A 154 -1.62 21.63 -19.01
C PHE A 154 -3.00 21.48 -18.36
N ARG A 155 -3.45 20.24 -18.16
CA ARG A 155 -4.83 19.94 -17.74
C ARG A 155 -5.03 19.90 -16.23
N TYR A 156 -4.01 19.46 -15.50
CA TYR A 156 -4.10 19.17 -14.06
C TYR A 156 -3.14 20.00 -13.21
N HIS A 157 -2.22 20.75 -13.82
CA HIS A 157 -1.22 21.58 -13.12
C HIS A 157 -0.38 20.79 -12.11
N LYS A 158 -0.14 19.51 -12.40
CA LYS A 158 0.75 18.62 -11.65
C LYS A 158 2.02 18.34 -12.46
N ASP A 159 3.05 17.83 -11.81
CA ASP A 159 4.22 17.28 -12.50
C ASP A 159 4.07 15.79 -12.82
N ASP A 160 3.27 15.05 -12.03
CA ASP A 160 3.04 13.61 -12.19
C ASP A 160 1.74 13.17 -11.48
N PHE A 161 1.38 11.90 -11.67
CA PHE A 161 0.27 11.20 -11.01
C PHE A 161 0.75 9.87 -10.45
N PHE A 162 0.29 9.49 -9.26
CA PHE A 162 0.41 8.10 -8.84
C PHE A 162 -0.48 7.20 -9.71
N LEU A 163 -0.04 5.97 -10.00
CA LEU A 163 -0.81 5.04 -10.84
C LEU A 163 -2.23 4.78 -10.31
N ASN A 164 -2.43 4.85 -9.00
CA ASN A 164 -3.75 4.65 -8.38
C ASN A 164 -4.66 5.89 -8.42
N GLU A 165 -4.17 7.03 -8.91
CA GLU A 165 -4.99 8.22 -9.19
C GLU A 165 -5.53 8.22 -10.63
N LEU A 166 -5.05 7.31 -11.49
CA LEU A 166 -5.47 7.24 -12.88
C LEU A 166 -6.80 6.50 -13.01
N ASP A 167 -7.74 7.11 -13.71
CA ASP A 167 -9.04 6.53 -14.01
C ASP A 167 -9.32 6.55 -15.52
N GLY A 168 -10.47 6.01 -15.93
CA GLY A 168 -10.87 6.01 -17.33
C GLY A 168 -11.10 7.41 -17.91
N GLN A 169 -11.36 8.42 -17.08
CA GLN A 169 -11.54 9.79 -17.53
C GLN A 169 -10.21 10.42 -17.92
N PHE A 170 -9.15 10.19 -17.13
CA PHE A 170 -7.80 10.61 -17.47
C PHE A 170 -7.39 10.13 -18.87
N ILE A 171 -7.66 8.85 -19.19
CA ILE A 171 -7.32 8.26 -20.49
C ILE A 171 -8.07 8.97 -21.62
N ARG A 172 -9.38 9.21 -21.46
CA ARG A 172 -10.20 9.90 -22.45
C ARG A 172 -9.77 11.34 -22.66
N ASP A 173 -9.49 12.06 -21.58
CA ASP A 173 -9.04 13.45 -21.62
C ASP A 173 -7.68 13.56 -22.33
N PHE A 174 -6.77 12.63 -22.07
CA PHE A 174 -5.47 12.60 -22.75
C PHE A 174 -5.61 12.33 -24.24
N GLU A 175 -6.42 11.34 -24.63
CA GLU A 175 -6.70 11.03 -26.03
C GLU A 175 -7.33 12.23 -26.76
N TYR A 176 -8.30 12.88 -26.12
CA TYR A 176 -8.94 14.08 -26.65
C TYR A 176 -7.94 15.23 -26.83
N TRP A 177 -7.07 15.47 -25.85
CA TRP A 177 -6.05 16.50 -25.91
C TRP A 177 -5.02 16.24 -27.02
N LEU A 178 -4.57 15.00 -27.21
CA LEU A 178 -3.66 14.63 -28.31
C LEU A 178 -4.27 14.94 -29.69
N LYS A 179 -5.57 14.68 -29.87
CA LYS A 179 -6.27 14.92 -31.14
C LYS A 179 -6.55 16.40 -31.40
N THR A 180 -6.86 17.16 -30.36
CA THR A 180 -7.32 18.56 -30.49
C THR A 180 -6.21 19.60 -30.38
N SER A 181 -5.30 19.43 -29.41
CA SER A 181 -4.29 20.45 -29.06
C SER A 181 -2.94 20.18 -29.74
N ILE A 182 -2.60 18.91 -29.98
CA ILE A 182 -1.35 18.50 -30.64
C ILE A 182 -1.57 18.18 -32.13
N GLY A 183 -2.80 17.87 -32.54
CA GLY A 183 -3.14 17.55 -33.93
C GLY A 183 -2.62 16.18 -34.40
N CYS A 184 -2.33 15.24 -33.48
CA CYS A 184 -1.90 13.89 -33.85
C CYS A 184 -3.01 13.16 -34.62
N ARG A 185 -2.74 12.82 -35.89
CA ARG A 185 -3.58 11.90 -36.68
C ARG A 185 -3.28 10.45 -36.28
N ASN A 186 -4.28 9.57 -36.44
CA ASN A 186 -4.40 8.19 -35.93
C ASN A 186 -3.16 7.26 -36.02
N ASN A 187 -2.11 7.61 -36.78
CA ASN A 187 -0.92 6.77 -37.00
C ASN A 187 0.40 7.35 -36.42
N SER A 188 0.34 8.28 -35.46
CA SER A 188 1.55 8.95 -34.93
C SER A 188 2.00 8.44 -33.55
N ALA A 189 1.62 7.20 -33.19
CA ALA A 189 2.10 6.52 -31.99
C ALA A 189 3.47 5.84 -32.22
#